data_AF-A0A327JUY8-F1
#
_entry.id   AF-A0A327JUY8-F1
#
_cell.length_a   1.000
_cell.length_b   1.000
_cell.length_c   1.000
_cell.angle_alpha   90.00
_cell.angle_beta   90.00
_cell.angle_gamma   90.00
#
_symmetry.space_group_name_H-M   'P 1'
#
loop_
_entity.id
_entity.type
_entity.pdbx_description
1 polymer ?
#
loop_
_entity_poly.entity_id
_entity_poly.type
_entity_poly.pdbx_seq_one_letter_code
_entity_poly.pdbx_strand_id
1 'polypeptide(L)'
;MCYFEDQQDVRDWLEPLGYEEFWREVSTFDLRLQSKESCDQQISSGSVDEATVLRVLKGMVRMQVIDQQNLPPRDYVAPLSMH
;
A
#
# COMPACT_ATOMS: atom_id res chain seq x y z
N MET A 1 -3.95 -3.20 -14.06
CA MET A 1 -4.65 -2.82 -12.82
C MET A 1 -4.77 -4.10 -11.99
N CYS A 2 -4.10 -4.17 -10.84
CA CYS A 2 -4.21 -5.32 -9.95
C CYS A 2 -5.51 -5.22 -9.16
N TYR A 3 -6.26 -6.32 -9.11
CA TYR A 3 -7.47 -6.47 -8.31
C TYR A 3 -7.15 -7.37 -7.11
N PHE A 4 -7.61 -6.96 -5.94
CA PHE A 4 -7.43 -7.70 -4.69
C PHE A 4 -8.79 -8.23 -4.23
N GLU A 5 -8.82 -9.41 -3.62
CA GLU A 5 -10.07 -10.00 -3.10
C GLU A 5 -10.35 -9.49 -1.69
N ASP A 6 -9.31 -9.30 -0.88
CA ASP A 6 -9.41 -8.84 0.49
C ASP A 6 -8.24 -7.91 0.91
N GLN A 7 -8.34 -7.37 2.13
CA GLN A 7 -7.28 -6.52 2.71
C GLN A 7 -5.94 -7.25 2.94
N GLN A 8 -5.97 -8.57 3.02
CA GLN A 8 -4.80 -9.43 3.21
C GLN A 8 -4.00 -9.52 1.92
N ASP A 9 -4.65 -9.63 0.77
CA ASP A 9 -3.98 -9.68 -0.54
C ASP A 9 -3.15 -8.42 -0.82
N VAL A 10 -3.67 -7.24 -0.44
CA VAL A 10 -2.93 -5.97 -0.56
C VAL A 10 -1.65 -6.00 0.29
N ARG A 11 -1.72 -6.61 1.49
CA ARG A 11 -0.55 -6.74 2.36
C ARG A 11 0.46 -7.70 1.77
N ASP A 12 0.01 -8.85 1.29
CA ASP A 12 0.87 -9.90 0.74
C ASP A 12 1.54 -9.45 -0.57
N TRP A 13 0.86 -8.61 -1.35
CA TRP A 13 1.45 -7.94 -2.52
C TRP A 13 2.50 -6.90 -2.14
N LEU A 14 2.27 -6.08 -1.11
CA LEU A 14 3.21 -5.03 -0.71
C LEU A 14 4.42 -5.56 0.09
N GLU A 15 4.28 -6.64 0.85
CA GLU A 15 5.31 -7.17 1.74
C GLU A 15 6.66 -7.40 1.02
N PRO A 16 6.74 -8.18 -0.08
CA PRO A 16 8.01 -8.53 -0.70
C PRO A 16 8.67 -7.38 -1.48
N LEU A 17 7.94 -6.30 -1.78
CA LEU A 17 8.45 -5.24 -2.67
C LEU A 17 9.60 -4.47 -2.05
N GLY A 18 10.72 -4.37 -2.77
CA GLY A 18 11.79 -3.41 -2.46
C GLY A 18 11.36 -1.96 -2.75
N TYR A 19 12.20 -0.99 -2.39
CA TYR A 19 11.88 0.44 -2.58
C TYR A 19 11.63 0.81 -4.05
N GLU A 20 12.50 0.36 -4.96
CA GLU A 20 12.34 0.62 -6.40
C GLU A 20 11.12 -0.09 -7.01
N GLU A 21 10.90 -1.35 -6.63
CA GLU A 21 9.76 -2.14 -7.11
C GLU A 21 8.44 -1.58 -6.61
N PHE A 22 8.40 -1.14 -5.34
CA PHE A 22 7.25 -0.47 -4.75
C PHE A 22 6.80 0.71 -5.62
N TRP A 23 7.70 1.63 -5.97
CA TRP A 23 7.33 2.80 -6.78
C TRP A 23 6.82 2.44 -8.18
N ARG A 24 7.36 1.39 -8.79
CA ARG A 24 6.89 0.91 -10.10
C ARG A 24 5.48 0.35 -10.00
N GLU A 25 5.25 -0.52 -9.03
CA GLU A 25 3.98 -1.23 -8.85
C GLU A 25 2.84 -0.26 -8.46
N VAL A 26 3.11 0.66 -7.53
CA VAL A 26 2.09 1.60 -7.02
C VAL A 26 1.78 2.75 -7.98
N SER A 27 2.63 2.98 -9.00
CA SER A 27 2.40 4.02 -10.02
C SER A 27 1.12 3.80 -10.84
N THR A 28 0.57 2.59 -10.80
CA THR A 28 -0.68 2.23 -11.48
C THR A 28 -1.94 2.70 -10.74
N PHE A 29 -1.81 3.13 -9.49
CA PHE A 29 -2.89 3.61 -8.66
C PHE A 29 -2.80 5.13 -8.48
N ASP A 30 -3.95 5.79 -8.40
CA ASP A 30 -4.02 7.22 -8.10
C ASP A 30 -3.91 7.43 -6.57
N LEU A 31 -2.69 7.40 -6.05
CA LEU A 31 -2.40 7.44 -4.62
C LEU A 31 -1.92 8.81 -4.17
N ARG A 32 -2.44 9.29 -3.05
CA ARG A 32 -1.97 10.49 -2.36
C ARG A 32 -0.77 10.15 -1.49
N LEU A 33 0.40 10.02 -2.11
CA LEU A 33 1.68 9.81 -1.44
C LEU A 33 2.59 11.03 -1.63
N GLN A 34 3.64 11.13 -0.81
CA GLN A 34 4.77 11.99 -1.13
C GLN A 34 5.43 11.53 -2.44
N SER A 35 6.13 12.42 -3.15
CA SER A 35 6.85 12.03 -4.35
C SER A 35 8.07 11.16 -4.02
N LYS A 36 8.43 10.25 -4.93
CA LYS A 36 9.67 9.46 -4.83
C LYS A 36 10.88 10.35 -4.53
N GLU A 37 11.00 11.48 -5.22
CA GLU A 37 12.09 12.44 -5.02
C GLU A 37 12.17 12.98 -3.58
N SER A 38 11.02 13.28 -2.95
CA SER A 38 10.99 13.74 -1.56
C SER A 38 11.43 12.65 -0.58
N CYS A 39 11.08 11.39 -0.86
CA CYS A 39 11.54 10.24 -0.10
C CYS A 39 13.05 10.00 -0.30
N ASP A 40 13.53 10.06 -1.54
CA ASP A 40 14.95 9.90 -1.89
C ASP A 40 15.82 10.98 -1.19
N GLN A 41 15.31 12.21 -1.10
CA GLN A 41 15.97 13.30 -0.38
C GLN A 41 16.06 13.02 1.12
N GLN A 42 14.98 12.54 1.75
CA GLN A 42 14.96 12.20 3.18
C GLN A 42 15.91 11.04 3.52
N ILE A 43 16.03 10.08 2.61
CA ILE A 43 16.97 8.95 2.72
C ILE A 43 18.40 9.44 2.56
N SER A 44 18.66 10.23 1.52
CA SER A 44 20.00 10.75 1.21
C SER A 44 20.50 11.75 2.26
N SER A 45 19.60 12.50 2.91
CA SER A 45 19.94 13.37 4.03
C SER A 45 20.19 12.62 5.34
N GLY A 46 19.92 11.32 5.39
CA GLY A 46 19.99 10.50 6.60
C GLY A 46 18.93 10.86 7.64
N SER A 47 17.88 11.60 7.24
CA SER A 47 16.80 11.99 8.15
C SER A 47 15.92 10.79 8.51
N VAL A 48 15.73 9.86 7.57
CA VAL A 48 14.99 8.61 7.74
C VAL A 48 15.68 7.53 6.92
N ASP A 49 15.81 6.31 7.45
CA ASP A 49 16.35 5.18 6.68
C ASP A 49 15.32 4.66 5.64
N GLU A 50 15.82 4.06 4.56
CA GLU A 50 15.00 3.53 3.47
C GLU A 50 13.93 2.54 3.96
N ALA A 51 14.28 1.65 4.90
CA ALA A 51 13.35 0.64 5.40
C ALA A 51 12.19 1.28 6.17
N THR A 52 12.44 2.32 6.97
CA THR A 52 11.42 3.09 7.67
C THR A 52 10.52 3.85 6.69
N VAL A 53 11.09 4.53 5.69
CA VAL A 53 10.30 5.22 4.64
C VAL A 53 9.41 4.22 3.91
N LEU A 54 9.98 3.11 3.43
CA LEU A 54 9.26 2.08 2.71
C LEU A 54 8.14 1.46 3.56
N ARG A 55 8.38 1.20 4.84
CA ARG A 55 7.35 0.67 5.75
C ARG A 55 6.16 1.62 5.88
N VAL A 56 6.42 2.92 6.02
CA VAL A 56 5.37 3.95 6.12
C VAL A 56 4.59 4.04 4.80
N LEU A 57 5.29 4.08 3.67
CA LEU A 57 4.68 4.13 2.35
C LEU A 57 3.78 2.90 2.09
N LYS A 58 4.27 1.68 2.36
CA LYS A 58 3.45 0.46 2.25
C LYS A 58 2.19 0.54 3.11
N GLY A 59 2.27 1.08 4.32
CA GLY A 59 1.11 1.32 5.18
C GLY A 59 0.09 2.28 4.55
N MET A 60 0.55 3.40 4.00
CA MET A 60 -0.31 4.38 3.33
C MET A 60 -0.97 3.83 2.08
N VAL A 61 -0.22 3.11 1.24
CA VAL A 61 -0.75 2.47 0.04
C VAL A 61 -1.79 1.42 0.39
N ARG A 62 -1.51 0.58 1.40
CA ARG A 62 -2.46 -0.41 1.87
C ARG A 62 -3.80 0.23 2.23
N MET A 63 -3.79 1.31 3.04
CA MET A 63 -5.02 1.99 3.43
C MET A 63 -5.77 2.57 2.22
N GLN A 64 -5.07 3.24 1.31
CA GLN A 64 -5.70 3.87 0.15
C GLN A 64 -6.23 2.88 -0.87
N VAL A 65 -5.52 1.78 -1.14
CA VAL A 65 -5.97 0.72 -2.06
C VAL A 65 -7.19 -0.01 -1.48
N ILE A 66 -7.19 -0.30 -0.18
CA ILE A 66 -8.35 -0.89 0.51
C ILE A 66 -9.58 0.01 0.40
N ASP A 67 -9.41 1.32 0.60
CA ASP A 67 -10.48 2.30 0.47
C ASP A 67 -11.00 2.41 -0.98
N GLN A 68 -10.09 2.54 -1.95
CA GLN A 68 -10.42 2.64 -3.39
C GLN A 68 -11.16 1.43 -3.93
N GLN A 69 -10.80 0.22 -3.49
CA GLN A 69 -11.42 -1.02 -3.94
C GLN A 69 -12.50 -1.54 -2.97
N ASN A 70 -12.76 -0.82 -1.88
CA ASN A 70 -13.70 -1.20 -0.82
C ASN A 70 -13.51 -2.64 -0.31
N LEU A 71 -12.25 -3.00 -0.02
CA LEU A 71 -11.87 -4.39 0.25
C LEU A 71 -12.31 -4.86 1.64
N PRO A 72 -13.01 -6.00 1.74
CA PRO A 72 -13.40 -6.56 3.02
C PRO A 72 -12.19 -7.13 3.77
N PRO A 73 -12.20 -7.16 5.11
CA PRO A 73 -11.26 -7.99 5.84
C PRO A 73 -11.48 -9.48 5.50
N ARG A 74 -10.42 -10.28 5.48
CA ARG A 74 -10.45 -11.70 5.04
C ARG A 74 -11.48 -12.57 5.79
N ASP A 75 -11.74 -12.28 7.05
CA ASP A 75 -12.73 -12.99 7.88
C ASP A 75 -14.11 -12.30 7.89
N TYR A 76 -14.39 -11.42 6.93
CA TYR A 76 -15.69 -10.78 6.83
C TYR A 76 -16.76 -11.78 6.39
N VAL A 77 -17.49 -12.32 7.35
CA VAL A 77 -18.80 -12.93 7.08
C VAL A 77 -19.78 -11.79 6.87
N ALA A 78 -20.21 -11.57 5.62
CA ALA A 78 -21.29 -10.64 5.34
C ALA A 78 -22.48 -10.97 6.24
N PRO A 79 -23.07 -9.99 6.95
CA PRO A 79 -24.26 -10.28 7.76
C PRO A 79 -25.30 -10.84 6.81
N LEU A 80 -25.67 -12.11 7.05
CA LEU A 80 -26.76 -12.77 6.35
C LEU A 80 -27.92 -11.79 6.34
N SER A 81 -28.28 -11.30 5.15
CA SER A 81 -29.49 -10.53 4.96
C SER A 81 -30.63 -11.46 5.34
N MET A 82 -31.10 -11.37 6.59
CA MET A 82 -32.32 -12.04 7.01
C MET A 82 -33.46 -11.33 6.28
N HIS A 83 -33.88 -11.94 5.17
CA HIS A 83 -35.15 -11.65 4.50
C HIS A 83 -36.32 -12.14 5.34
#